data_AF-A0A950NNB0-F1
#
_entry.id   AF-A0A950NNB0-F1
#
_cell.length_a   1.000
_cell.length_b   1.000
_cell.length_c   1.000
_cell.angle_alpha   90.00
_cell.angle_beta   90.00
_cell.angle_gamma   90.00
#
_symmetry.space_group_name_H-M   'P 1'
#
loop_
_entity.id
_entity.type
_entity.pdbx_description
1 polymer ?
#
loop_
_entity_poly.entity_id
_entity_poly.type
_entity_poly.pdbx_seq_one_letter_code
_entity_poly.pdbx_strand_id
1 'polypeptide(L)'
;MRRQEVHRPVVGLALVAALATCLAAAMVTLPRDGAPLPAVARYALDVALPKWHTTEPVNEIVYGTRGFDTFGETFILLAAVVGVIVISRSKERRRT
;
A
#
# COMPACT_ATOMS: atom_id res chain seq x y z
N MET A 1 -25.66 -18.04 -32.23
CA MET A 1 -25.48 -16.58 -32.17
C MET A 1 -25.70 -16.12 -30.71
N ARG A 2 -24.66 -16.10 -29.87
CA ARG A 2 -23.78 -14.94 -29.57
C ARG A 2 -24.44 -13.81 -28.74
N ARG A 3 -25.11 -14.13 -27.62
CA ARG A 3 -25.71 -13.13 -26.70
C ARG A 3 -25.16 -13.12 -25.27
N GLN A 4 -24.19 -13.98 -24.93
CA GLN A 4 -23.70 -14.15 -23.54
C GLN A 4 -22.32 -13.52 -23.24
N GLU A 5 -21.61 -12.95 -24.22
CA GLU A 5 -20.24 -12.45 -24.01
C GLU A 5 -20.15 -10.93 -23.82
N VAL A 6 -21.17 -10.17 -24.22
CA VAL A 6 -21.11 -8.69 -24.26
C VAL A 6 -21.51 -8.03 -22.93
N HIS A 7 -22.30 -8.68 -22.07
CA HIS A 7 -22.72 -8.08 -20.79
C HIS A 7 -21.59 -8.01 -19.74
N ARG A 8 -20.68 -8.99 -19.73
CA ARG A 8 -19.56 -9.06 -18.78
C ARG A 8 -18.56 -7.90 -18.90
N PRO A 9 -18.09 -7.51 -20.11
CA PRO A 9 -17.17 -6.39 -20.24
C PRO A 9 -17.82 -5.03 -20.01
N VAL A 10 -19.10 -4.85 -20.36
CA VAL A 10 -19.81 -3.57 -20.16
C VAL A 10 -20.04 -3.30 -18.67
N VAL A 11 -20.42 -4.33 -17.90
CA VAL A 11 -20.55 -4.20 -16.44
C VAL A 11 -19.19 -3.91 -15.80
N GLY A 12 -18.13 -4.62 -16.23
CA GLY A 12 -16.77 -4.35 -15.76
C GLY A 12 -16.32 -2.92 -16.05
N LEU A 13 -16.56 -2.44 -17.28
CA LEU A 13 -16.24 -1.07 -17.68
C LEU A 13 -17.04 -0.05 -16.86
N ALA A 14 -18.33 -0.29 -16.64
CA ALA A 14 -19.17 0.58 -15.83
C ALA A 14 -18.65 0.68 -14.39
N LEU A 15 -18.23 -0.44 -13.78
CA LEU A 15 -17.67 -0.46 -12.43
C LEU A 15 -16.34 0.30 -12.35
N VAL A 16 -15.43 0.08 -13.32
CA VAL A 16 -14.16 0.79 -13.37
C VAL A 16 -14.38 2.29 -13.57
N ALA A 17 -15.28 2.68 -14.48
CA ALA A 17 -15.61 4.09 -14.71
C ALA A 17 -16.23 4.74 -13.47
N ALA A 18 -17.12 4.05 -12.77
CA ALA A 18 -17.70 4.53 -11.52
C ALA A 18 -16.63 4.71 -10.42
N LEU A 19 -15.74 3.74 -10.25
CA LEU A 19 -14.62 3.84 -9.29
C LEU A 19 -13.70 5.01 -9.65
N ALA A 20 -13.31 5.12 -10.92
CA ALA A 20 -12.44 6.20 -11.39
C ALA A 20 -13.08 7.58 -11.16
N THR A 21 -14.38 7.70 -11.41
CA THR A 21 -15.12 8.95 -11.16
C THR A 21 -15.17 9.29 -9.67
N CYS A 22 -15.39 8.29 -8.81
CA CYS A 22 -15.38 8.47 -7.35
C CYS A 22 -13.99 8.93 -6.86
N LEU A 23 -12.92 8.29 -7.34
CA LEU A 23 -11.55 8.68 -7.01
C LEU A 23 -11.22 10.09 -7.52
N ALA A 24 -11.61 10.43 -8.76
CA ALA A 24 -11.42 11.77 -9.31
C ALA A 24 -12.18 12.84 -8.51
N ALA A 25 -13.41 12.56 -8.10
CA ALA A 25 -14.18 13.44 -7.23
C ALA A 25 -13.52 13.62 -5.86
N ALA A 26 -12.98 12.55 -5.27
CA ALA A 26 -12.22 12.63 -4.02
C ALA A 26 -10.95 13.49 -4.20
N MET A 27 -10.28 13.40 -5.35
CA MET A 27 -9.09 14.23 -5.61
C MET A 27 -9.39 15.74 -5.62
N VAL A 28 -10.59 16.15 -6.03
CA VAL A 28 -11.03 17.56 -5.99
C VAL A 28 -11.15 18.08 -4.53
N THR A 29 -11.31 17.18 -3.56
CA THR A 29 -11.45 17.54 -2.14
C THR A 29 -10.13 17.61 -1.38
N LEU A 30 -8.99 17.38 -2.04
CA LEU A 30 -7.69 17.44 -1.36
C LEU A 30 -7.43 18.83 -0.77
N PRO A 31 -6.77 18.91 0.41
CA PRO A 31 -6.31 20.18 0.95
C PRO A 31 -5.42 20.91 -0.07
N ARG A 32 -5.68 22.21 -0.26
CA ARG A 32 -4.86 23.07 -1.11
C ARG A 32 -3.56 23.45 -0.42
N ASP A 33 -2.61 23.95 -1.22
CA ASP A 33 -1.36 24.49 -0.70
C ASP A 33 -1.60 25.53 0.38
N GLY A 34 -0.86 25.42 1.49
CA GLY A 34 -1.02 26.27 2.67
C GLY A 34 -2.10 25.84 3.66
N ALA A 35 -2.83 24.75 3.40
CA ALA A 35 -3.70 24.15 4.41
C ALA A 35 -2.92 23.73 5.67
N PRO A 36 -3.53 23.81 6.86
CA PRO A 36 -2.87 23.40 8.09
C PRO A 36 -2.35 21.96 8.03
N LEU A 37 -1.17 21.72 8.61
CA LEU A 37 -0.62 20.38 8.65
C LEU A 37 -1.57 19.42 9.41
N PRO A 38 -1.81 18.21 8.87
CA PRO A 38 -2.52 17.16 9.59
C PRO A 38 -1.91 16.92 10.97
N ALA A 39 -2.74 16.52 11.93
CA ALA A 39 -2.31 16.32 13.32
C ALA A 39 -1.14 15.34 13.44
N VAL A 40 -1.13 14.26 12.65
CA VAL A 40 -0.04 13.28 12.62
C VAL A 40 1.28 13.88 12.12
N ALA A 41 1.23 14.77 11.12
CA ALA A 41 2.42 15.41 10.58
C ALA A 41 3.00 16.43 11.58
N ARG A 42 2.14 17.18 12.27
CA ARG A 42 2.56 18.08 13.37
C ARG A 42 3.20 17.28 14.51
N TYR A 43 2.54 16.22 14.96
CA TYR A 43 3.06 15.36 16.00
C TYR A 43 4.45 14.80 15.65
N ALA A 44 4.63 14.28 14.43
CA ALA A 44 5.92 13.75 14.00
C ALA A 44 7.03 14.81 14.04
N LEU A 45 6.76 16.04 13.60
CA LEU A 45 7.70 17.16 13.71
C LEU A 45 8.04 17.50 15.16
N ASP A 46 7.04 17.48 16.04
CA ASP A 46 7.21 17.82 17.46
C ASP A 46 8.05 16.79 18.21
N VAL A 47 7.99 15.50 17.84
CA VAL A 47 8.68 14.42 18.56
C VAL A 47 9.98 13.95 17.92
N ALA A 48 10.20 14.19 16.63
CA ALA A 48 11.36 13.69 15.88
C ALA A 48 12.70 13.99 16.58
N LEU A 49 12.96 15.26 16.91
CA LEU A 49 14.21 15.65 17.53
C LEU A 49 14.24 15.36 19.05
N PRO A 50 13.28 15.81 19.88
CA PRO A 50 13.40 15.70 21.34
C PRO A 50 13.19 14.29 21.89
N LYS A 51 12.43 13.43 21.19
CA LYS A 51 12.11 12.08 21.66
C LYS A 51 12.92 11.02 20.92
N TRP A 52 13.01 11.15 19.61
CA TRP A 52 13.63 10.14 18.74
C TRP A 52 15.05 10.50 18.31
N HIS A 53 15.55 11.68 18.71
CA HIS A 53 16.91 12.14 18.44
C HIS A 53 17.26 12.11 16.94
N THR A 54 16.27 12.38 16.09
CA THR A 54 16.44 12.41 14.63
C THR A 54 15.97 13.73 14.06
N THR A 55 16.70 14.23 13.07
CA THR A 55 16.30 15.38 12.26
C THR A 55 15.41 14.99 11.07
N GLU A 56 15.11 13.69 10.92
CA GLU A 56 14.33 13.12 9.83
C GLU A 56 12.98 12.63 10.34
N PRO A 57 11.91 13.45 10.30
CA PRO A 57 10.60 13.10 10.84
C PRO A 57 9.97 11.90 10.14
N VAL A 58 10.29 11.68 8.86
CA VAL A 58 9.83 10.51 8.12
C VAL A 58 10.39 9.23 8.74
N ASN A 59 11.66 9.23 9.13
CA ASN A 59 12.32 8.09 9.75
C ASN A 59 11.72 7.79 11.14
N GLU A 60 11.37 8.84 11.88
CA GLU A 60 10.62 8.73 13.15
C GLU A 60 9.27 8.04 12.96
N ILE A 61 8.51 8.42 11.93
CA ILE A 61 7.20 7.79 11.68
C ILE A 61 7.40 6.33 11.29
N VAL A 62 8.25 6.05 10.32
CA VAL A 62 8.42 4.74 9.69
C VAL A 62 9.01 3.72 10.67
N TYR A 63 10.03 4.08 11.44
CA TYR A 63 10.69 3.15 12.37
C TYR A 63 10.32 3.35 13.84
N GLY A 64 9.79 4.51 14.21
CA GLY A 64 9.36 4.82 15.56
C GLY A 64 7.87 4.61 15.74
N THR A 65 7.08 5.67 15.55
CA THR A 65 5.64 5.68 15.89
C THR A 65 4.81 4.64 15.11
N ARG A 66 5.18 4.33 13.85
CA ARG A 66 4.54 3.30 13.00
C ARG A 66 5.50 2.16 12.64
N GLY A 67 6.46 1.84 13.51
CA GLY A 67 7.45 0.79 13.29
C GLY A 67 6.87 -0.60 12.94
N PHE A 68 5.64 -0.88 13.38
CA PHE A 68 4.98 -2.15 13.09
C PHE A 68 4.55 -2.30 11.62
N ASP A 69 4.25 -1.20 10.93
CA ASP A 69 3.89 -1.23 9.51
C ASP A 69 5.11 -1.64 8.67
N THR A 70 6.27 -1.05 8.94
CA THR A 70 7.55 -1.41 8.28
C THR A 70 8.02 -2.82 8.65
N PHE A 71 7.84 -3.24 9.91
CA PHE A 71 8.05 -4.65 10.28
C PHE A 71 7.18 -5.58 9.43
N GLY A 72 5.89 -5.27 9.28
CA GLY A 72 4.97 -6.01 8.42
C GLY A 72 5.40 -6.04 6.96
N GLU A 73 5.84 -4.92 6.40
CA GLU A 73 6.36 -4.85 5.03
C GLU A 73 7.55 -5.79 4.82
N THR A 74 8.54 -5.74 5.72
CA THR A 74 9.71 -6.64 5.65
C THR A 74 9.31 -8.10 5.85
N PHE A 75 8.32 -8.39 6.69
CA PHE A 75 7.78 -9.74 6.87
C PHE A 75 7.07 -10.26 5.60
N ILE A 76 6.28 -9.42 4.92
CA ILE A 76 5.63 -9.78 3.66
C ILE A 76 6.68 -10.07 2.58
N LEU A 77 7.74 -9.26 2.49
CA LEU A 77 8.85 -9.52 1.57
C LEU A 77 9.54 -10.84 1.87
N LEU A 78 9.82 -11.13 3.15
CA LEU A 78 10.39 -12.41 3.56
C LEU A 78 9.47 -13.58 3.19
N ALA A 79 8.18 -13.47 3.49
CA ALA A 79 7.19 -14.49 3.16
C ALA A 79 7.10 -14.74 1.65
N ALA A 80 7.16 -13.68 0.84
CA ALA A 80 7.19 -13.76 -0.61
C ALA A 80 8.44 -14.50 -1.11
N VAL A 81 9.63 -14.16 -0.59
CA VAL A 81 10.90 -14.83 -0.93
C VAL A 81 10.85 -16.31 -0.57
N VAL A 82 10.42 -16.64 0.66
CA VAL A 82 10.27 -18.03 1.11
C VAL A 82 9.28 -18.78 0.22
N GLY A 83 8.13 -18.17 -0.10
CA GLY A 83 7.12 -18.74 -0.98
C GLY A 83 7.68 -19.05 -2.38
N VAL A 84 8.42 -18.13 -2.97
CA VAL A 84 9.09 -18.33 -4.27
C VAL A 84 10.09 -19.48 -4.20
N ILE A 85 10.91 -19.56 -3.15
CA ILE A 85 11.89 -20.66 -2.96
C ILE A 85 11.17 -22.00 -2.85
N VAL A 86 10.11 -22.07 -2.05
CA VAL A 86 9.33 -23.31 -1.84
C VAL A 86 8.66 -23.78 -3.14
N ILE A 87 8.08 -22.86 -3.91
CA ILE A 87 7.44 -23.17 -5.19
C ILE A 87 8.48 -23.56 -6.26
N SER A 88 9.62 -22.87 -6.30
CA SER A 88 10.66 -23.09 -7.32
C SER A 88 11.55 -24.29 -7.02
N ARG A 89 11.46 -24.87 -5.81
CA ARG A 89 12.22 -26.05 -5.44
C ARG A 89 11.83 -27.22 -6.33
N SER A 90 12.74 -27.65 -7.20
CA SER A 90 12.57 -28.85 -8.02
C SER A 90 12.30 -30.06 -7.13
N LYS A 91 11.22 -30.80 -7.42
CA LYS A 91 10.98 -32.11 -6.82
C LYS A 91 11.91 -33.09 -7.51
N GLU A 92 12.92 -33.57 -6.79
CA GLU A 92 13.71 -34.73 -7.19
C GLU A 92 12.74 -35.83 -7.66
N ARG A 93 12.82 -36.23 -8.94
CA ARG A 93 11.97 -37.28 -9.49
C ARG A 93 12.36 -38.57 -8.77
N ARG A 94 11.58 -39.00 -7.78
CA ARG A 94 11.75 -40.33 -7.16
C ARG A 94 11.70 -41.36 -8.28
N ARG A 95 12.86 -41.96 -8.61
CA ARG A 95 12.95 -43.17 -9.42
C ARG A 95 12.44 -44.31 -8.54
N THR A 96 11.17 -44.65 -8.73
CA THR A 96 10.65 -46.01 -8.51
C THR A 96 10.75 -46.78 -9.81
#